data_AF-A0A9R0VVK5-F1
#
_entry.id   AF-A0A9R0VVK5-F1
#
_cell.length_a   1.000
_cell.length_b   1.000
_cell.length_c   1.000
_cell.angle_alpha   90.00
_cell.angle_beta   90.00
_cell.angle_gamma   90.00
#
_symmetry.space_group_name_H-M   'P 1'
#
loop_
_entity.id
_entity.type
_entity.pdbx_description
1 polymer ?
#
loop_
_entity_poly.entity_id
_entity_poly.type
_entity_poly.pdbx_seq_one_letter_code
_entity_poly.pdbx_strand_id
1 'polypeptide(L)'
;MGFFSGIMLGFILGVALIAGWARAMARRAHKRSAKAADVNVLGSLNREDLKKICGENLPQWISFPEYDQVKWLNRQLSKLWPFVEEAATMVIRDSVEPILDVYRPVGISALKFSRLSLGTVPPKIEGIRVQSFQKGQITMDIDFKWGGDPNIVLAVETLVASLPIQFKNLQVFTIIRVVFQLSDEIPCISAVVIALLAEPKPRIDYILKAVGGSLTAMPGLSDMIDDTVASLITDMLQWPHRIVVPLGVDVDISDLELKPHGKVTVTVVRGESLKNKEFIGKSDPYVVLFIRPMFKERTRVIDDNLNPEWNETFELIAEDKETQHIILEVFDEDSLKQDKRLGIVKLPLSDLEVETVQEINLQLLSSLDTTKVKDKKDRGVLTVRVLYHLYTKEEALRALELEKRTVEERLKTREATGPAVSGSADAARGVAAPSTVTTNVAGTGVAKDGPGVHMVGTGIDAVGKSITKAGKFVGRTVTGPFSSQRRSAASVPTIDE
;
A
#
# COMPACT_ATOMS: atom_id res chain seq x y z
N MET A 1 -22.40 85.65 -27.82
CA MET A 1 -23.34 84.72 -27.14
C MET A 1 -23.37 83.31 -27.73
N GLY A 2 -23.18 83.09 -29.05
CA GLY A 2 -23.29 81.75 -29.66
C GLY A 2 -22.20 80.73 -29.29
N PHE A 3 -20.95 81.15 -29.06
CA PHE A 3 -19.83 80.24 -28.77
C PHE A 3 -19.98 79.51 -27.41
N PHE A 4 -20.32 80.25 -26.35
CA PHE A 4 -20.57 79.68 -25.02
C PHE A 4 -21.80 78.75 -24.99
N SER A 5 -22.84 79.08 -25.77
CA SER A 5 -24.02 78.22 -25.90
C SER A 5 -23.72 76.89 -26.60
N GLY A 6 -22.84 76.89 -27.62
CA GLY A 6 -22.42 75.67 -28.32
C GLY A 6 -21.57 74.74 -27.46
N ILE A 7 -20.67 75.30 -26.65
CA ILE A 7 -19.84 74.53 -25.70
C ILE A 7 -20.71 73.90 -24.59
N MET A 8 -21.66 74.65 -24.04
CA MET A 8 -22.61 74.12 -23.06
C MET A 8 -23.46 72.98 -23.63
N LEU A 9 -23.98 73.14 -24.85
CA LEU A 9 -24.78 72.10 -25.50
C LEU A 9 -23.95 70.85 -25.81
N GLY A 10 -22.71 71.02 -26.29
CA GLY A 10 -21.78 69.93 -26.56
C GLY A 10 -21.38 69.16 -25.30
N PHE A 11 -21.17 69.86 -24.18
CA PHE A 11 -20.89 69.24 -22.89
C PHE A 11 -22.08 68.43 -22.37
N ILE A 12 -23.29 68.98 -22.43
CA ILE A 12 -24.52 68.27 -22.02
C ILE A 12 -24.74 67.02 -22.89
N LEU A 13 -24.56 67.12 -24.20
CA LEU A 13 -24.65 65.98 -25.11
C LEU A 13 -23.58 64.92 -24.82
N GLY A 14 -22.34 65.33 -24.56
CA GLY A 14 -21.24 64.43 -24.21
C GLY A 14 -21.51 63.68 -22.89
N VAL A 15 -21.95 64.39 -21.85
CA VAL A 15 -22.33 63.79 -20.57
C VAL A 15 -23.52 62.85 -20.72
N ALA A 16 -24.54 63.22 -21.52
CA ALA A 16 -25.69 62.37 -21.79
C ALA A 16 -25.31 61.08 -22.54
N LEU A 17 -24.40 61.17 -23.52
CA LEU A 17 -23.86 60.01 -24.24
C LEU A 17 -23.07 59.08 -23.32
N ILE A 18 -22.20 59.62 -22.48
CA ILE A 18 -21.41 58.84 -21.52
C ILE A 18 -22.34 58.18 -20.48
N ALA A 19 -23.33 58.90 -19.94
CA ALA A 19 -24.30 58.35 -19.01
C ALA A 19 -25.16 57.25 -19.67
N GLY A 20 -25.58 57.45 -20.92
CA GLY A 20 -26.29 56.46 -21.72
C GLY A 20 -25.47 55.19 -21.95
N TRP A 21 -24.19 55.35 -22.31
CA TRP A 21 -23.26 54.24 -22.50
C TRP A 21 -23.00 53.49 -21.19
N ALA A 22 -22.74 54.21 -20.09
CA ALA A 22 -22.52 53.62 -18.77
C ALA A 22 -23.73 52.79 -18.32
N ARG A 23 -24.95 53.31 -18.52
CA ARG A 23 -26.19 52.60 -18.18
C ARG A 23 -26.42 51.38 -19.08
N ALA A 24 -26.09 51.47 -20.37
CA ALA A 24 -26.16 50.33 -21.28
C ALA A 24 -25.15 49.24 -20.90
N MET A 25 -23.93 49.61 -20.51
CA MET A 25 -22.89 48.69 -20.05
C MET A 25 -23.27 48.02 -18.72
N ALA A 26 -23.79 48.76 -17.75
CA ALA A 26 -24.28 48.21 -16.49
C ALA A 26 -25.41 47.20 -16.70
N ARG A 27 -26.39 47.50 -17.57
CA ARG A 27 -27.44 46.54 -17.94
C ARG A 27 -26.89 45.30 -18.63
N ARG A 28 -25.91 45.45 -19.53
CA ARG A 28 -25.26 44.31 -20.21
C ARG A 28 -24.44 43.46 -19.23
N ALA A 29 -23.78 44.07 -18.25
CA ALA A 29 -23.03 43.37 -17.21
C ALA A 29 -23.98 42.56 -16.32
N HIS A 30 -25.07 43.17 -15.83
CA HIS A 30 -26.08 42.48 -15.02
C HIS A 30 -26.77 41.33 -15.77
N LYS A 31 -27.05 41.50 -17.07
CA LYS A 31 -27.58 40.39 -17.89
C LYS A 31 -26.57 39.26 -18.05
N ARG A 32 -25.27 39.56 -18.10
CA ARG A 32 -24.21 38.54 -18.18
C ARG A 32 -24.03 37.81 -16.86
N SER A 33 -24.05 38.51 -15.72
CA SER A 33 -23.95 37.87 -14.41
C SER A 33 -25.16 37.00 -14.09
N ALA A 34 -26.38 37.45 -14.43
CA ALA A 34 -27.59 36.63 -14.27
C ALA A 34 -27.54 35.37 -15.14
N LYS A 35 -27.20 35.51 -16.43
CA LYS A 35 -27.04 34.34 -17.32
C LYS A 35 -25.92 33.40 -16.86
N ALA A 36 -24.82 33.93 -16.34
CA ALA A 36 -23.73 33.11 -15.80
C ALA A 36 -24.17 32.35 -14.55
N ALA A 37 -24.97 32.97 -13.68
CA ALA A 37 -25.57 32.30 -12.53
C ALA A 37 -26.54 31.19 -12.97
N ASP A 38 -27.39 31.45 -13.96
CA ASP A 38 -28.32 30.43 -14.50
C ASP A 38 -27.56 29.24 -15.12
N VAL A 39 -26.50 29.51 -15.89
CA VAL A 39 -25.64 28.47 -16.48
C VAL A 39 -24.92 27.67 -15.40
N ASN A 40 -24.48 28.33 -14.31
CA ASN A 40 -23.85 27.64 -13.19
C ASN A 40 -24.84 26.74 -12.44
N VAL A 41 -26.07 27.21 -12.23
CA VAL A 41 -27.16 26.41 -11.64
C VAL A 41 -27.44 25.19 -12.50
N LEU A 42 -27.60 25.36 -13.81
CA LEU A 42 -27.76 24.27 -14.77
C LEU A 42 -26.58 23.28 -14.76
N GLY A 43 -25.35 23.78 -14.65
CA GLY A 43 -24.15 22.96 -14.54
C GLY A 43 -24.01 22.19 -13.23
N SER A 44 -24.72 22.63 -12.18
CA SER A 44 -24.74 21.99 -10.86
C SER A 44 -25.91 21.02 -10.64
N LEU A 45 -26.80 20.85 -11.62
CA LEU A 45 -27.95 19.95 -11.50
C LEU A 45 -27.49 18.49 -11.39
N ASN A 46 -27.89 17.83 -10.31
CA ASN A 46 -27.58 16.42 -10.09
C ASN A 46 -28.59 15.50 -10.78
N ARG A 47 -28.29 14.20 -10.79
CA ARG A 47 -29.17 13.14 -11.32
C ARG A 47 -30.61 13.23 -10.81
N GLU A 48 -30.77 13.52 -9.52
CA GLU A 48 -32.08 13.64 -8.89
C GLU A 48 -32.82 14.90 -9.34
N ASP A 49 -32.11 15.99 -9.57
CA ASP A 49 -32.69 17.25 -10.04
C ASP A 49 -33.15 17.12 -11.50
N LEU A 50 -32.35 16.46 -12.34
CA LEU A 50 -32.75 16.15 -13.72
C LEU A 50 -33.96 15.21 -13.77
N LYS A 51 -34.06 14.22 -12.87
CA LYS A 51 -35.25 13.38 -12.74
C LYS A 51 -36.47 14.17 -12.24
N LYS A 52 -36.29 15.13 -11.32
CA LYS A 52 -37.37 16.01 -10.86
C LYS A 52 -37.86 16.96 -11.96
N ILE A 53 -36.94 17.49 -12.77
CA ILE A 53 -37.24 18.46 -13.84
C ILE A 53 -37.86 17.75 -15.07
N CYS A 54 -37.31 16.60 -15.47
CA CYS A 54 -37.72 15.90 -16.68
C CYS A 54 -38.74 14.77 -16.45
N GLY A 55 -39.06 14.44 -15.19
CA GLY A 55 -39.94 13.33 -14.83
C GLY A 55 -39.32 11.96 -15.14
N GLU A 56 -40.16 10.92 -15.23
CA GLU A 56 -39.71 9.55 -15.55
C GLU A 56 -39.38 9.33 -17.04
N ASN A 57 -39.78 10.25 -17.91
CA ASN A 57 -39.59 10.15 -19.36
C ASN A 57 -38.30 10.84 -19.81
N LEU A 58 -37.16 10.33 -19.35
CA LEU A 58 -35.85 10.71 -19.89
C LEU A 58 -35.69 10.08 -21.29
N PRO A 59 -35.32 10.85 -22.31
CA PRO A 59 -35.11 10.29 -23.63
C PRO A 59 -33.93 9.29 -23.62
N GLN A 60 -34.03 8.22 -24.42
CA GLN A 60 -33.17 7.02 -24.34
C GLN A 60 -31.66 7.27 -24.54
N TRP A 61 -31.29 8.35 -25.23
CA TRP A 61 -29.92 8.81 -25.41
C TRP A 61 -29.28 9.45 -24.17
N ILE A 62 -30.05 9.74 -23.12
CA ILE A 62 -29.54 10.20 -21.82
C ILE A 62 -29.32 8.95 -20.98
N SER A 63 -28.11 8.42 -21.01
CA SER A 63 -27.66 7.44 -20.04
C SER A 63 -26.84 8.14 -18.96
N PHE A 64 -27.04 7.75 -17.70
CA PHE A 64 -26.23 8.19 -16.57
C PHE A 64 -25.33 7.02 -16.18
N PRO A 65 -24.21 6.79 -16.90
CA PRO A 65 -23.29 5.75 -16.52
C PRO A 65 -22.69 6.09 -15.16
N GLU A 66 -22.44 5.09 -14.32
CA GLU A 66 -21.74 5.30 -13.04
C GLU A 66 -20.30 5.77 -13.22
N TYR A 67 -19.72 5.50 -14.40
CA TYR A 67 -18.38 5.89 -14.79
C TYR A 67 -18.41 6.69 -16.09
N ASP A 68 -17.76 7.85 -16.07
CA ASP A 68 -17.60 8.67 -17.25
C ASP A 68 -16.47 8.14 -18.13
N GLN A 69 -16.74 8.01 -19.44
CA GLN A 69 -15.75 7.53 -20.39
C GLN A 69 -14.69 8.60 -20.67
N VAL A 70 -13.41 8.25 -20.52
CA VAL A 70 -12.28 9.18 -20.67
C VAL A 70 -11.37 8.84 -21.85
N LYS A 71 -11.96 8.79 -23.06
CA LYS A 71 -11.22 8.52 -24.31
C LYS A 71 -10.06 9.50 -24.54
N TRP A 72 -10.25 10.76 -24.18
CA TRP A 72 -9.22 11.79 -24.30
C TRP A 72 -8.01 11.52 -23.39
N LEU A 73 -8.25 11.03 -22.17
CA LEU A 73 -7.20 10.73 -21.20
C LEU A 73 -6.36 9.56 -21.68
N ASN A 74 -7.00 8.52 -22.19
CA ASN A 74 -6.31 7.39 -22.82
C ASN A 74 -5.42 7.85 -23.98
N ARG A 75 -5.88 8.78 -24.83
CA ARG A 75 -5.06 9.33 -25.93
C ARG A 75 -3.83 10.08 -25.43
N GLN A 76 -3.92 10.78 -24.29
CA GLN A 76 -2.76 11.46 -23.70
C GLN A 76 -1.83 10.45 -23.02
N LEU A 77 -2.37 9.50 -22.28
CA LEU A 77 -1.62 8.44 -21.64
C LEU A 77 -0.78 7.65 -22.65
N SER A 78 -1.32 7.33 -23.84
CA SER A 78 -0.53 6.69 -24.90
C SER A 78 0.68 7.49 -25.36
N LYS A 79 0.63 8.83 -25.28
CA LYS A 79 1.78 9.70 -25.63
C LYS A 79 2.77 9.82 -24.48
N LEU A 80 2.28 9.80 -23.24
CA LEU A 80 3.09 9.92 -22.04
C LEU A 80 3.69 8.59 -21.59
N TRP A 81 3.18 7.47 -22.12
CA TRP A 81 3.53 6.12 -21.67
C TRP A 81 5.03 5.84 -21.59
N PRO A 82 5.88 6.24 -22.56
CA PRO A 82 7.31 5.98 -22.44
C PRO A 82 7.95 6.58 -21.18
N PHE A 83 7.49 7.76 -20.74
CA PHE A 83 7.99 8.42 -19.54
C PHE A 83 7.35 7.83 -18.27
N VAL A 84 6.07 7.47 -18.35
CA VAL A 84 5.34 6.85 -17.25
C VAL A 84 5.88 5.45 -16.96
N GLU A 85 6.20 4.68 -17.99
CA GLU A 85 6.76 3.34 -17.87
C GLU A 85 8.12 3.35 -17.19
N GLU A 86 9.00 4.28 -17.58
CA GLU A 86 10.32 4.43 -16.97
C GLU A 86 10.19 4.78 -15.48
N ALA A 87 9.38 5.78 -15.15
CA ALA A 87 9.16 6.20 -13.77
C ALA A 87 8.49 5.10 -12.92
N ALA A 88 7.46 4.45 -13.47
CA ALA A 88 6.76 3.36 -12.79
C ALA A 88 7.68 2.15 -12.57
N THR A 89 8.53 1.82 -13.54
CA THR A 89 9.54 0.76 -13.43
C THR A 89 10.51 1.03 -12.29
N MET A 90 11.00 2.26 -12.16
CA MET A 90 11.87 2.65 -11.04
C MET A 90 11.15 2.52 -9.70
N VAL A 91 9.91 3.03 -9.60
CA VAL A 91 9.11 2.93 -8.37
C VAL A 91 8.85 1.47 -7.99
N ILE A 92 8.48 0.63 -8.96
CA ILE A 92 8.24 -0.80 -8.72
C ILE A 92 9.52 -1.50 -8.28
N ARG A 93 10.66 -1.22 -8.94
CA ARG A 93 11.94 -1.81 -8.54
C ARG A 93 12.28 -1.45 -7.10
N ASP A 94 12.28 -0.15 -6.79
CA ASP A 94 12.62 0.36 -5.46
C ASP A 94 11.66 -0.19 -4.39
N SER A 95 10.40 -0.41 -4.74
CA SER A 95 9.37 -0.89 -3.81
C SER A 95 9.35 -2.38 -3.62
N VAL A 96 9.52 -3.14 -4.68
CA VAL A 96 9.29 -4.59 -4.68
C VAL A 96 10.59 -5.35 -4.44
N GLU A 97 11.77 -4.87 -4.88
CA GLU A 97 13.04 -5.58 -4.63
C GLU A 97 13.34 -5.80 -3.14
N PRO A 98 13.20 -4.80 -2.24
CA PRO A 98 13.43 -5.03 -0.81
C PRO A 98 12.48 -6.08 -0.26
N ILE A 99 11.23 -6.06 -0.71
CA ILE A 99 10.21 -7.02 -0.31
C ILE A 99 10.56 -8.42 -0.82
N LEU A 100 10.99 -8.58 -2.07
CA LEU A 100 11.40 -9.87 -2.62
C LEU A 100 12.62 -10.45 -1.89
N ASP A 101 13.55 -9.60 -1.44
CA ASP A 101 14.69 -10.03 -0.63
C ASP A 101 14.28 -10.42 0.80
N VAL A 102 13.35 -9.69 1.44
CA VAL A 102 12.79 -10.07 2.76
C VAL A 102 12.06 -11.41 2.69
N TYR A 103 11.19 -11.57 1.70
CA TYR A 103 10.29 -12.72 1.57
C TYR A 103 10.87 -13.84 0.71
N ARG A 104 12.19 -13.85 0.53
CA ARG A 104 12.88 -14.89 -0.22
C ARG A 104 12.45 -16.28 0.29
N PRO A 105 11.83 -17.11 -0.58
CA PRO A 105 11.47 -18.49 -0.26
C PRO A 105 12.67 -19.33 0.21
N VAL A 106 12.41 -20.31 1.07
CA VAL A 106 13.45 -21.26 1.55
C VAL A 106 14.06 -21.99 0.35
N GLY A 107 15.40 -22.07 0.29
CA GLY A 107 16.14 -22.70 -0.80
C GLY A 107 16.61 -21.74 -1.91
N ILE A 108 16.19 -20.47 -1.86
CA ILE A 108 16.66 -19.41 -2.75
C ILE A 108 17.73 -18.59 -2.02
N SER A 109 18.83 -18.27 -2.70
CA SER A 109 19.94 -17.43 -2.22
C SER A 109 19.85 -15.98 -2.70
N ALA A 110 19.14 -15.68 -3.79
CA ALA A 110 18.82 -14.32 -4.21
C ALA A 110 17.55 -14.26 -5.07
N LEU A 111 16.73 -13.23 -4.90
CA LEU A 111 15.52 -12.99 -5.70
C LEU A 111 15.47 -11.51 -6.12
N LYS A 112 15.88 -11.21 -7.35
CA LYS A 112 16.01 -9.82 -7.85
C LYS A 112 15.48 -9.67 -9.26
N PHE A 113 15.11 -8.45 -9.68
CA PHE A 113 14.75 -8.21 -11.07
C PHE A 113 16.02 -8.21 -11.95
N SER A 114 16.17 -9.26 -12.76
CA SER A 114 17.15 -9.25 -13.86
C SER A 114 16.74 -8.27 -14.96
N ARG A 115 15.44 -8.28 -15.30
CA ARG A 115 14.83 -7.33 -16.24
C ARG A 115 13.47 -6.92 -15.71
N LEU A 116 13.17 -5.63 -15.79
CA LEU A 116 11.87 -5.08 -15.45
C LEU A 116 11.54 -4.01 -16.48
N SER A 117 10.46 -4.23 -17.20
CA SER A 117 9.84 -3.25 -18.11
C SER A 117 8.36 -3.55 -18.20
N LEU A 118 7.53 -2.51 -18.22
CA LEU A 118 6.08 -2.62 -18.38
C LEU A 118 5.68 -2.66 -19.87
N GLY A 119 6.65 -2.62 -20.79
CA GLY A 119 6.39 -2.74 -22.21
C GLY A 119 5.86 -1.45 -22.85
N THR A 120 5.41 -1.59 -24.10
CA THR A 120 5.04 -0.45 -24.96
C THR A 120 3.55 -0.14 -24.92
N VAL A 121 2.74 -1.07 -24.43
CA VAL A 121 1.28 -0.95 -24.40
C VAL A 121 0.82 -0.27 -23.10
N PRO A 122 0.24 0.94 -23.17
CA PRO A 122 -0.27 1.65 -22.00
C PRO A 122 -1.51 0.98 -21.40
N PRO A 123 -1.78 1.22 -20.11
CA PRO A 123 -3.05 0.84 -19.49
C PRO A 123 -4.19 1.66 -20.07
N LYS A 124 -5.39 1.09 -20.00
CA LYS A 124 -6.63 1.70 -20.43
C LYS A 124 -7.47 2.05 -19.20
N ILE A 125 -7.91 3.30 -19.17
CA ILE A 125 -8.88 3.78 -18.20
C ILE A 125 -10.25 3.68 -18.86
N GLU A 126 -11.08 2.73 -18.42
CA GLU A 126 -12.42 2.53 -19.01
C GLU A 126 -13.38 3.63 -18.58
N GLY A 127 -13.26 4.06 -17.32
CA GLY A 127 -14.00 5.21 -16.86
C GLY A 127 -13.55 5.72 -15.49
N ILE A 128 -14.05 6.90 -15.17
CA ILE A 128 -13.75 7.61 -13.93
C ILE A 128 -15.07 7.94 -13.25
N ARG A 129 -15.12 7.72 -11.94
CA ARG A 129 -16.26 8.10 -11.09
C ARG A 129 -15.76 9.02 -9.99
N VAL A 130 -16.36 10.21 -9.87
CA VAL A 130 -16.11 11.06 -8.71
C VAL A 130 -16.98 10.58 -7.56
N GLN A 131 -16.35 10.17 -6.45
CA GLN A 131 -17.04 9.65 -5.27
C GLN A 131 -17.60 10.79 -4.42
N SER A 132 -16.76 11.76 -4.09
CA SER A 132 -17.13 12.85 -3.19
C SER A 132 -16.29 14.09 -3.44
N PHE A 133 -16.93 15.22 -3.20
CA PHE A 133 -16.31 16.53 -3.07
C PHE A 133 -16.40 16.92 -1.60
N GLN A 134 -15.36 16.60 -0.84
CA GLN A 134 -15.24 17.07 0.53
C GLN A 134 -14.47 18.39 0.53
N LYS A 135 -14.65 19.21 1.57
CA LYS A 135 -13.93 20.48 1.66
C LYS A 135 -12.42 20.19 1.74
N GLY A 136 -11.68 20.58 0.70
CA GLY A 136 -10.23 20.37 0.62
C GLY A 136 -9.79 19.01 0.04
N GLN A 137 -10.72 18.11 -0.31
CA GLN A 137 -10.40 16.80 -0.88
C GLN A 137 -11.36 16.39 -2.00
N ILE A 138 -10.79 15.84 -3.08
CA ILE A 138 -11.57 15.23 -4.17
C ILE A 138 -11.20 13.76 -4.25
N THR A 139 -12.19 12.89 -4.06
CA THR A 139 -12.00 11.44 -4.18
C THR A 139 -12.56 10.94 -5.50
N MET A 140 -11.74 10.22 -6.26
CA MET A 140 -12.07 9.68 -7.57
C MET A 140 -11.73 8.19 -7.63
N ASP A 141 -12.61 7.38 -8.21
CA ASP A 141 -12.35 5.98 -8.53
C ASP A 141 -12.09 5.84 -10.03
N ILE A 142 -11.02 5.16 -10.41
CA ILE A 142 -10.55 4.96 -11.78
C ILE A 142 -10.62 3.47 -12.11
N ASP A 143 -11.45 3.06 -13.07
CA ASP A 143 -11.49 1.69 -13.60
C ASP A 143 -10.28 1.47 -14.51
N PHE A 144 -9.29 0.75 -13.97
CA PHE A 144 -7.97 0.54 -14.55
C PHE A 144 -7.85 -0.88 -15.11
N LYS A 145 -7.51 -0.97 -16.40
CA LYS A 145 -7.28 -2.25 -17.09
C LYS A 145 -5.97 -2.21 -17.85
N TRP A 146 -5.14 -3.22 -17.64
CA TRP A 146 -3.86 -3.34 -18.31
C TRP A 146 -3.61 -4.79 -18.71
N GLY A 147 -3.13 -4.97 -19.93
CA GLY A 147 -2.82 -6.26 -20.52
C GLY A 147 -1.81 -6.05 -21.63
N GLY A 148 -0.64 -5.55 -21.25
CA GLY A 148 0.42 -5.16 -22.16
C GLY A 148 1.40 -6.28 -22.47
N ASP A 149 2.58 -5.88 -22.94
CA ASP A 149 3.72 -6.71 -23.31
C ASP A 149 4.90 -6.55 -22.34
N PRO A 150 4.71 -6.74 -21.02
CA PRO A 150 5.78 -6.50 -20.07
C PRO A 150 6.90 -7.53 -20.19
N ASN A 151 8.11 -7.10 -19.86
CA ASN A 151 9.29 -7.94 -19.81
C ASN A 151 9.84 -7.96 -18.38
N ILE A 152 9.27 -8.84 -17.56
CA ILE A 152 9.63 -9.02 -16.16
C ILE A 152 10.34 -10.36 -16.03
N VAL A 153 11.62 -10.32 -15.67
CA VAL A 153 12.46 -11.49 -15.43
C VAL A 153 13.07 -11.36 -14.05
N LEU A 154 12.72 -12.29 -13.16
CA LEU A 154 13.37 -12.46 -11.87
C LEU A 154 14.58 -13.38 -12.03
N ALA A 155 15.74 -12.95 -11.56
CA ALA A 155 16.86 -13.85 -11.32
C ALA A 155 16.63 -14.55 -9.99
N VAL A 156 16.44 -15.87 -10.05
CA VAL A 156 16.36 -16.73 -8.86
C VAL A 156 17.67 -17.47 -8.74
N GLU A 157 18.47 -17.11 -7.75
CA GLU A 157 19.66 -17.88 -7.41
C GLU A 157 19.30 -18.87 -6.32
N THR A 158 19.71 -20.12 -6.45
CA THR A 158 19.61 -21.15 -5.42
C THR A 158 21.00 -21.69 -5.12
N LEU A 159 21.13 -22.49 -4.06
CA LEU A 159 22.40 -23.15 -3.72
C LEU A 159 22.96 -24.04 -4.85
N VAL A 160 22.10 -24.51 -5.76
CA VAL A 160 22.47 -25.51 -6.77
C VAL A 160 22.40 -24.95 -8.20
N ALA A 161 21.54 -23.97 -8.47
CA ALA A 161 21.33 -23.41 -9.80
C ALA A 161 20.85 -21.95 -9.77
N SER A 162 21.22 -21.18 -10.78
CA SER A 162 20.58 -19.89 -11.08
C SER A 162 19.57 -20.08 -12.20
N LEU A 163 18.30 -19.79 -11.93
CA LEU A 163 17.21 -19.93 -12.88
C LEU A 163 16.49 -18.58 -13.08
N PRO A 164 16.52 -17.99 -14.28
CA PRO A 164 15.70 -16.82 -14.57
C PRO A 164 14.24 -17.25 -14.73
N ILE A 165 13.33 -16.62 -13.98
CA ILE A 165 11.89 -16.80 -14.09
C ILE A 165 11.28 -15.57 -14.77
N GLN A 166 10.61 -15.80 -15.88
CA GLN A 166 9.92 -14.78 -16.65
C GLN A 166 8.42 -14.79 -16.34
N PHE A 167 7.85 -13.60 -16.10
CA PHE A 167 6.40 -13.41 -16.06
C PHE A 167 5.92 -13.14 -17.48
N LYS A 168 4.90 -13.87 -17.91
CA LYS A 168 4.21 -13.69 -19.20
C LYS A 168 2.73 -13.46 -18.99
N ASN A 169 2.11 -12.81 -19.98
CA ASN A 169 0.68 -12.57 -20.03
C ASN A 169 0.15 -11.90 -18.75
N LEU A 170 0.91 -10.97 -18.18
CA LEU A 170 0.48 -10.22 -17.01
C LEU A 170 -0.70 -9.31 -17.41
N GLN A 171 -1.84 -9.53 -16.77
CA GLN A 171 -3.05 -8.74 -16.94
C GLN A 171 -3.51 -8.26 -15.57
N VAL A 172 -3.85 -6.98 -15.48
CA VAL A 172 -4.28 -6.32 -14.25
C VAL A 172 -5.61 -5.63 -14.51
N PHE A 173 -6.63 -6.01 -13.76
CA PHE A 173 -7.94 -5.38 -13.75
C PHE A 173 -8.27 -4.96 -12.33
N THR A 174 -8.37 -3.67 -12.07
CA THR A 174 -8.58 -3.13 -10.72
C THR A 174 -9.25 -1.76 -10.75
N ILE A 175 -9.81 -1.36 -9.61
CA ILE A 175 -10.27 0.02 -9.41
C ILE A 175 -9.28 0.71 -8.49
N ILE A 176 -8.73 1.83 -8.98
CA ILE A 176 -7.77 2.65 -8.26
C ILE A 176 -8.50 3.85 -7.70
N ARG A 177 -8.46 4.05 -6.39
CA ARG A 177 -8.92 5.26 -5.73
C ARG A 177 -7.80 6.28 -5.70
N VAL A 178 -8.09 7.47 -6.21
CA VAL A 178 -7.20 8.63 -6.20
C VAL A 178 -7.87 9.73 -5.40
N VAL A 179 -7.22 10.17 -4.33
CA VAL A 179 -7.65 11.29 -3.49
C VAL A 179 -6.70 12.46 -3.75
N PHE A 180 -7.25 13.56 -4.25
CA PHE A 180 -6.52 14.80 -4.45
C PHE A 180 -6.70 15.68 -3.22
N GLN A 181 -5.59 16.01 -2.55
CA GLN A 181 -5.56 17.01 -1.49
C GLN A 181 -5.46 18.38 -2.13
N LEU A 182 -6.49 19.21 -1.95
CA LEU A 182 -6.56 20.54 -2.55
C LEU A 182 -5.76 21.55 -1.73
N SER A 183 -5.20 22.53 -2.43
CA SER A 183 -4.50 23.69 -1.86
C SER A 183 -4.95 24.96 -2.57
N ASP A 184 -4.81 26.11 -1.90
CA ASP A 184 -5.08 27.43 -2.48
C ASP A 184 -3.93 27.91 -3.39
N GLU A 185 -2.76 27.27 -3.30
CA GLU A 185 -1.58 27.58 -4.13
C GLU A 185 -1.53 26.72 -5.39
N ILE A 186 -1.20 27.32 -6.55
CA ILE A 186 -1.00 26.60 -7.82
C ILE A 186 0.08 25.52 -7.63
N PRO A 187 -0.17 24.24 -7.99
CA PRO A 187 -1.17 23.73 -8.95
C PRO A 187 -2.56 23.41 -8.38
N CYS A 188 -2.91 23.96 -7.22
CA CYS A 188 -4.14 23.77 -6.44
C CYS A 188 -4.29 22.36 -5.87
N ILE A 189 -3.23 21.56 -5.93
CA ILE A 189 -3.15 20.20 -5.40
C ILE A 189 -1.83 20.09 -4.65
N SER A 190 -1.89 19.78 -3.36
CA SER A 190 -0.69 19.62 -2.53
C SER A 190 -0.18 18.19 -2.54
N ALA A 191 -1.06 17.20 -2.63
CA ALA A 191 -0.70 15.80 -2.68
C ALA A 191 -1.76 14.96 -3.39
N VAL A 192 -1.33 13.83 -3.94
CA VAL A 192 -2.17 12.80 -4.54
C VAL A 192 -1.99 11.52 -3.74
N VAL A 193 -3.08 10.98 -3.22
CA VAL A 193 -3.08 9.71 -2.48
C VAL A 193 -3.73 8.64 -3.36
N ILE A 194 -3.01 7.55 -3.58
CA ILE A 194 -3.43 6.46 -4.46
C ILE A 194 -3.62 5.21 -3.60
N ALA A 195 -4.79 4.59 -3.65
CA ALA A 195 -5.08 3.34 -2.98
C ALA A 195 -5.81 2.39 -3.93
N LEU A 196 -5.63 1.09 -3.73
CA LEU A 196 -6.41 0.09 -4.44
C LEU A 196 -7.68 -0.23 -3.65
N LEU A 197 -8.81 -0.40 -4.34
CA LEU A 197 -10.03 -0.78 -3.66
C LEU A 197 -10.03 -2.28 -3.30
N ALA A 198 -10.39 -2.58 -2.06
CA ALA A 198 -10.59 -3.96 -1.61
C ALA A 198 -11.74 -4.64 -2.36
N GLU A 199 -12.79 -3.88 -2.68
CA GLU A 199 -13.94 -4.32 -3.45
C GLU A 199 -14.20 -3.38 -4.65
N PRO A 200 -14.33 -3.91 -5.87
CA PRO A 200 -14.14 -5.31 -6.25
C PRO A 200 -12.68 -5.75 -6.13
N LYS A 201 -12.45 -7.00 -5.71
CA LYS A 201 -11.11 -7.57 -5.60
C LYS A 201 -10.40 -7.44 -6.96
N PRO A 202 -9.18 -6.89 -7.02
CA PRO A 202 -8.45 -6.81 -8.26
C PRO A 202 -8.13 -8.21 -8.77
N ARG A 203 -8.08 -8.30 -10.09
CA ARG A 203 -7.73 -9.51 -10.80
C ARG A 203 -6.39 -9.29 -11.46
N ILE A 204 -5.40 -10.07 -11.01
CA ILE A 204 -4.04 -10.06 -11.55
C ILE A 204 -3.76 -11.47 -12.05
N ASP A 205 -3.77 -11.64 -13.37
CA ASP A 205 -3.52 -12.91 -14.03
C ASP A 205 -2.11 -12.88 -14.64
N TYR A 206 -1.32 -13.95 -14.47
CA TYR A 206 0.00 -14.08 -15.09
C TYR A 206 0.38 -15.54 -15.27
N ILE A 207 1.43 -15.79 -16.05
CA ILE A 207 2.02 -17.11 -16.28
C ILE A 207 3.51 -17.02 -15.99
N LEU A 208 3.99 -17.83 -15.05
CA LEU A 208 5.42 -18.00 -14.83
C LEU A 208 6.00 -18.92 -15.90
N LYS A 209 7.20 -18.59 -16.42
CA LYS A 209 8.00 -19.49 -17.27
C LYS A 209 9.47 -19.42 -16.89
N ALA A 210 10.11 -20.57 -16.73
CA ALA A 210 11.55 -20.64 -16.57
C ALA A 210 12.26 -20.42 -17.91
N VAL A 211 13.30 -19.59 -17.92
CA VAL A 211 14.14 -19.34 -19.11
C VAL A 211 15.20 -20.44 -19.19
N GLY A 212 15.08 -21.33 -20.18
CA GLY A 212 16.06 -22.41 -20.40
C GLY A 212 15.77 -23.74 -19.71
N GLY A 213 14.57 -23.92 -19.14
CA GLY A 213 14.13 -25.17 -18.51
C GLY A 213 12.63 -25.18 -18.20
N SER A 214 12.11 -26.27 -17.66
CA SER A 214 10.72 -26.34 -17.16
C SER A 214 10.66 -25.92 -15.70
N LEU A 215 9.63 -25.16 -15.31
CA LEU A 215 9.36 -24.81 -13.90
C LEU A 215 9.19 -26.04 -13.00
N THR A 216 8.82 -27.18 -13.60
CA THR A 216 8.74 -28.48 -12.90
C THR A 216 10.09 -29.01 -12.43
N ALA A 217 11.21 -28.41 -12.85
CA ALA A 217 12.54 -28.77 -12.37
C ALA A 217 12.77 -28.37 -10.90
N MET A 218 11.97 -27.43 -10.37
CA MET A 218 11.99 -27.03 -8.96
C MET A 218 10.58 -27.15 -8.37
N PRO A 219 10.22 -28.33 -7.82
CA PRO A 219 8.90 -28.53 -7.22
C PRO A 219 8.66 -27.52 -6.08
N GLY A 220 7.50 -26.86 -6.10
CA GLY A 220 7.09 -25.90 -5.07
C GLY A 220 7.44 -24.43 -5.35
N LEU A 221 8.37 -24.13 -6.26
CA LEU A 221 8.80 -22.74 -6.51
C LEU A 221 7.68 -21.87 -7.12
N SER A 222 6.88 -22.42 -8.03
CA SER A 222 5.72 -21.71 -8.60
C SER A 222 4.74 -21.30 -7.51
N ASP A 223 4.39 -22.25 -6.65
CA ASP A 223 3.37 -22.08 -5.62
C ASP A 223 3.84 -21.05 -4.58
N MET A 224 5.13 -21.07 -4.23
CA MET A 224 5.73 -20.08 -3.33
C MET A 224 5.74 -18.67 -3.92
N ILE A 225 6.05 -18.51 -5.21
CA ILE A 225 6.00 -17.21 -5.88
C ILE A 225 4.55 -16.71 -5.95
N ASP A 226 3.61 -17.60 -6.26
CA ASP A 226 2.18 -17.28 -6.31
C ASP A 226 1.66 -16.84 -4.93
N ASP A 227 2.04 -17.53 -3.86
CA ASP A 227 1.71 -17.16 -2.49
C ASP A 227 2.34 -15.83 -2.07
N THR A 228 3.58 -15.58 -2.50
CA THR A 228 4.27 -14.31 -2.25
C THR A 228 3.54 -13.17 -2.95
N VAL A 229 3.28 -13.29 -4.25
CA VAL A 229 2.56 -12.30 -5.04
C VAL A 229 1.17 -12.05 -4.47
N ALA A 230 0.42 -13.11 -4.13
CA ALA A 230 -0.89 -13.00 -3.51
C ALA A 230 -0.84 -12.29 -2.15
N SER A 231 0.19 -12.55 -1.33
CA SER A 231 0.38 -11.90 -0.03
C SER A 231 0.70 -10.42 -0.18
N LEU A 232 1.59 -10.05 -1.11
CA LEU A 232 1.95 -8.65 -1.38
C LEU A 232 0.77 -7.85 -1.91
N ILE A 233 0.03 -8.43 -2.86
CA ILE A 233 -1.19 -7.84 -3.35
C ILE A 233 -2.17 -7.69 -2.19
N THR A 234 -2.41 -8.73 -1.40
CA THR A 234 -3.35 -8.66 -0.26
C THR A 234 -2.97 -7.59 0.76
N ASP A 235 -1.69 -7.40 1.04
CA ASP A 235 -1.18 -6.36 1.93
C ASP A 235 -1.37 -4.95 1.33
N MET A 236 -1.12 -4.79 0.03
CA MET A 236 -1.32 -3.54 -0.70
C MET A 236 -2.79 -3.17 -0.96
N LEU A 237 -3.69 -4.16 -1.00
CA LEU A 237 -5.11 -3.98 -1.28
C LEU A 237 -5.96 -3.73 -0.05
N GLN A 238 -5.45 -4.09 1.11
CA GLN A 238 -6.16 -3.82 2.34
C GLN A 238 -5.99 -2.34 2.68
N TRP A 239 -7.11 -1.62 2.71
CA TRP A 239 -7.17 -0.36 3.43
C TRP A 239 -6.65 -0.62 4.84
N PRO A 240 -5.68 0.18 5.34
CA PRO A 240 -5.44 1.59 5.00
C PRO A 240 -4.21 1.89 4.11
N HIS A 241 -3.63 0.90 3.43
CA HIS A 241 -2.45 1.10 2.59
C HIS A 241 -2.72 2.03 1.41
N ARG A 242 -1.88 3.07 1.29
CA ARG A 242 -1.98 4.12 0.27
C ARG A 242 -0.62 4.69 -0.07
N ILE A 243 -0.42 5.00 -1.34
CA ILE A 243 0.76 5.68 -1.86
C ILE A 243 0.47 7.17 -1.84
N VAL A 244 1.27 7.94 -1.12
CA VAL A 244 1.20 9.41 -1.12
C VAL A 244 2.20 9.93 -2.15
N VAL A 245 1.79 10.88 -2.97
CA VAL A 245 2.65 11.56 -3.94
C VAL A 245 2.52 13.06 -3.69
N PRO A 246 3.53 13.73 -3.12
CA PRO A 246 3.48 15.15 -2.85
C PRO A 246 3.68 15.92 -4.16
N LEU A 247 2.89 16.98 -4.33
CA LEU A 247 2.97 17.89 -5.47
C LEU A 247 3.38 19.27 -4.94
N GLY A 248 4.68 19.54 -4.91
CA GLY A 248 5.24 20.80 -4.42
C GLY A 248 6.54 20.63 -3.65
N VAL A 249 7.08 21.74 -3.18
CA VAL A 249 8.24 21.78 -2.26
C VAL A 249 7.68 22.04 -0.86
N ASP A 250 8.15 21.32 0.15
CA ASP A 250 7.78 21.48 1.57
C ASP A 250 6.28 21.32 1.89
N VAL A 251 5.60 20.37 1.23
CA VAL A 251 4.24 19.97 1.61
C VAL A 251 4.28 19.08 2.83
N ASP A 252 3.58 19.46 3.91
CA ASP A 252 3.37 18.56 5.05
C ASP A 252 2.38 17.46 4.66
N ILE A 253 2.91 16.24 4.61
CA ILE A 253 2.23 15.01 4.24
C ILE A 253 2.05 14.08 5.45
N SER A 254 2.44 14.53 6.64
CA SER A 254 2.46 13.70 7.85
C SER A 254 1.09 13.10 8.12
N ASP A 255 0.01 13.84 7.87
CA ASP A 255 -1.36 13.37 8.11
C ASP A 255 -1.91 12.48 6.98
N LEU A 256 -1.25 12.48 5.82
CA LEU A 256 -1.57 11.63 4.69
C LEU A 256 -0.84 10.28 4.76
N GLU A 257 0.31 10.22 5.43
CA GLU A 257 1.02 8.96 5.66
C GLU A 257 0.23 8.05 6.60
N LEU A 258 0.34 6.74 6.38
CA LEU A 258 -0.29 5.77 7.24
C LEU A 258 0.49 5.69 8.56
N LYS A 259 -0.17 6.01 9.68
CA LYS A 259 0.42 5.94 11.02
C LYS A 259 -0.16 4.74 11.78
N PRO A 260 0.65 4.05 12.59
CA PRO A 260 0.13 3.12 13.58
C PRO A 260 -0.95 3.80 14.45
N HIS A 261 -2.13 3.20 14.52
CA HIS A 261 -3.27 3.71 15.28
C HIS A 261 -3.33 3.10 16.69
N GLY A 262 -2.89 1.84 16.84
CA GLY A 262 -2.86 1.17 18.13
C GLY A 262 -2.00 -0.07 18.17
N LYS A 263 -1.89 -0.63 19.37
CA LYS A 263 -1.26 -1.92 19.65
C LYS A 263 -2.32 -2.93 20.03
N VAL A 264 -2.23 -4.12 19.45
CA VAL A 264 -3.07 -5.25 19.79
C VAL A 264 -2.21 -6.29 20.49
N THR A 265 -2.43 -6.49 21.78
CA THR A 265 -1.79 -7.56 22.54
C THR A 265 -2.72 -8.79 22.51
N VAL A 266 -2.26 -9.86 21.87
CA VAL A 266 -3.02 -11.11 21.70
C VAL A 266 -2.32 -12.21 22.48
N THR A 267 -2.99 -12.73 23.50
CA THR A 267 -2.60 -13.95 24.20
C THR A 267 -3.38 -15.13 23.62
N VAL A 268 -2.69 -16.02 22.91
CA VAL A 268 -3.25 -17.29 22.46
C VAL A 268 -3.29 -18.24 23.64
N VAL A 269 -4.49 -18.51 24.16
CA VAL A 269 -4.66 -19.29 25.41
C VAL A 269 -4.63 -20.78 25.10
N ARG A 270 -5.66 -21.28 24.41
CA ARG A 270 -5.84 -22.71 24.13
C ARG A 270 -6.70 -22.98 22.91
N GLY A 271 -6.53 -24.16 22.33
CA GLY A 271 -7.43 -24.74 21.34
C GLY A 271 -8.28 -25.82 21.98
N GLU A 272 -9.51 -26.00 21.53
CA GLU A 272 -10.42 -27.05 22.00
C GLU A 272 -11.01 -27.81 20.81
N SER A 273 -11.00 -29.13 20.90
CA SER A 273 -11.55 -30.05 19.88
C SER A 273 -11.07 -29.76 18.46
N LEU A 274 -9.76 -29.50 18.32
CA LEU A 274 -9.16 -29.24 17.01
C LEU A 274 -9.34 -30.45 16.08
N LYS A 275 -9.57 -30.19 14.80
CA LYS A 275 -9.73 -31.25 13.81
C LYS A 275 -8.43 -32.04 13.63
N ASN A 276 -8.44 -33.31 13.97
CA ASN A 276 -7.32 -34.20 13.63
C ASN A 276 -7.25 -34.43 12.12
N LYS A 277 -6.07 -34.24 11.53
CA LYS A 277 -5.81 -34.52 10.11
C LYS A 277 -4.83 -35.65 9.89
N GLU A 278 -4.35 -36.28 10.95
CA GLU A 278 -3.43 -37.40 10.86
C GLU A 278 -4.17 -38.73 10.72
N PHE A 279 -3.53 -39.67 10.01
CA PHE A 279 -4.04 -41.05 9.89
C PHE A 279 -3.59 -41.94 11.06
N ILE A 280 -2.46 -41.62 11.69
CA ILE A 280 -1.86 -42.33 12.81
C ILE A 280 -1.31 -41.23 13.74
N GLY A 281 -1.79 -41.17 14.99
CA GLY A 281 -1.47 -40.06 15.92
C GLY A 281 -2.56 -38.98 15.96
N LYS A 282 -2.32 -37.93 16.74
CA LYS A 282 -3.05 -36.67 16.66
C LYS A 282 -2.11 -35.59 16.14
N SER A 283 -2.72 -34.62 15.48
CA SER A 283 -2.07 -33.40 15.05
C SER A 283 -1.24 -32.72 16.14
N ASP A 284 -0.18 -32.04 15.69
CA ASP A 284 0.78 -31.24 16.46
C ASP A 284 0.47 -29.75 16.22
N PRO A 285 -0.52 -29.17 16.90
CA PRO A 285 -1.03 -27.86 16.52
C PRO A 285 -0.16 -26.68 16.96
N TYR A 286 -0.11 -25.68 16.09
CA TYR A 286 0.38 -24.34 16.40
C TYR A 286 -0.49 -23.26 15.74
N VAL A 287 -0.42 -22.04 16.26
CA VAL A 287 -1.20 -20.91 15.77
C VAL A 287 -0.28 -19.88 15.14
N VAL A 288 -0.63 -19.47 13.92
CA VAL A 288 -0.06 -18.32 13.23
C VAL A 288 -1.05 -17.17 13.30
N LEU A 289 -0.61 -16.01 13.77
CA LEU A 289 -1.45 -14.84 13.93
C LEU A 289 -0.83 -13.60 13.29
N PHE A 290 -1.68 -12.78 12.66
CA PHE A 290 -1.25 -11.56 12.00
C PHE A 290 -2.43 -10.60 11.75
N ILE A 291 -2.14 -9.30 11.71
CA ILE A 291 -3.05 -8.29 11.11
C ILE A 291 -2.68 -8.12 9.63
N ARG A 292 -1.38 -7.95 9.35
CA ARG A 292 -0.81 -7.90 8.01
C ARG A 292 -0.16 -9.24 7.64
N PRO A 293 -0.48 -9.85 6.48
CA PRO A 293 0.13 -11.12 6.05
C PRO A 293 1.65 -11.13 6.04
N MET A 294 2.27 -9.95 5.95
CA MET A 294 3.70 -9.72 5.99
C MET A 294 4.33 -9.86 7.39
N PHE A 295 3.56 -9.68 8.47
CA PHE A 295 4.04 -9.66 9.86
C PHE A 295 3.37 -10.78 10.67
N LYS A 296 3.71 -12.02 10.32
CA LYS A 296 3.21 -13.22 11.00
C LYS A 296 4.04 -13.54 12.24
N GLU A 297 3.34 -13.77 13.33
CA GLU A 297 3.89 -14.37 14.54
C GLU A 297 3.34 -15.80 14.68
N ARG A 298 4.07 -16.67 15.37
CA ARG A 298 3.64 -18.06 15.59
C ARG A 298 3.88 -18.51 17.02
N THR A 299 2.98 -19.33 17.54
CA THR A 299 3.18 -20.05 18.81
C THR A 299 4.19 -21.18 18.64
N ARG A 300 4.60 -21.74 19.77
CA ARG A 300 5.21 -23.06 19.84
C ARG A 300 4.25 -24.12 19.33
N VAL A 301 4.82 -25.22 18.88
CA VAL A 301 4.09 -26.44 18.55
C VAL A 301 3.88 -27.24 19.83
N ILE A 302 2.70 -27.86 19.95
CA ILE A 302 2.36 -28.76 21.06
C ILE A 302 2.03 -30.12 20.45
N ASP A 303 2.85 -31.11 20.77
CA ASP A 303 2.79 -32.42 20.12
C ASP A 303 1.59 -33.27 20.61
N ASP A 304 1.00 -34.04 19.69
CA ASP A 304 -0.06 -35.05 19.88
C ASP A 304 -1.23 -34.58 20.76
N ASN A 305 -1.71 -33.35 20.53
CA ASN A 305 -2.74 -32.76 21.38
C ASN A 305 -3.77 -31.92 20.61
N LEU A 306 -5.03 -32.37 20.58
CA LEU A 306 -6.16 -31.64 19.98
C LEU A 306 -6.79 -30.58 20.90
N ASN A 307 -6.33 -30.50 22.16
CA ASN A 307 -6.71 -29.47 23.12
C ASN A 307 -5.45 -28.79 23.69
N PRO A 308 -4.63 -28.15 22.84
CA PRO A 308 -3.36 -27.56 23.23
C PRO A 308 -3.57 -26.29 24.08
N GLU A 309 -2.70 -26.06 25.06
CA GLU A 309 -2.62 -24.81 25.83
C GLU A 309 -1.28 -24.11 25.57
N TRP A 310 -1.30 -23.03 24.79
CA TRP A 310 -0.08 -22.30 24.44
C TRP A 310 0.27 -21.23 25.49
N ASN A 311 -0.72 -20.44 25.92
CA ASN A 311 -0.53 -19.30 26.83
C ASN A 311 0.58 -18.32 26.39
N GLU A 312 0.70 -18.08 25.09
CA GLU A 312 1.73 -17.19 24.52
C GLU A 312 1.14 -15.85 24.10
N THR A 313 1.87 -14.77 24.37
CA THR A 313 1.41 -13.39 24.12
C THR A 313 2.25 -12.73 23.04
N PHE A 314 1.57 -12.08 22.11
CA PHE A 314 2.15 -11.40 20.96
C PHE A 314 1.64 -9.96 20.91
N GLU A 315 2.47 -9.07 20.38
CA GLU A 315 2.10 -7.67 20.14
C GLU A 315 2.07 -7.42 18.65
N LEU A 316 0.91 -6.98 18.15
CA LEU A 316 0.67 -6.65 16.75
C LEU A 316 0.37 -5.16 16.64
N ILE A 317 0.84 -4.52 15.57
CA ILE A 317 0.54 -3.13 15.26
C ILE A 317 -0.73 -3.07 14.41
N ALA A 318 -1.67 -2.21 14.79
CA ALA A 318 -2.87 -1.91 14.00
C ALA A 318 -2.77 -0.47 13.46
N GLU A 319 -2.99 -0.30 12.16
CA GLU A 319 -3.00 1.00 11.49
C GLU A 319 -4.41 1.59 11.33
N ASP A 320 -5.44 0.75 11.38
CA ASP A 320 -6.84 1.19 11.33
C ASP A 320 -7.74 0.22 12.11
N LYS A 321 -8.35 0.71 13.19
CA LYS A 321 -9.26 -0.09 14.04
C LYS A 321 -10.56 -0.45 13.31
N GLU A 322 -11.06 0.40 12.43
CA GLU A 322 -12.40 0.23 11.87
C GLU A 322 -12.44 -0.85 10.78
N THR A 323 -11.34 -0.98 10.02
CA THR A 323 -11.32 -1.82 8.81
C THR A 323 -10.46 -3.08 8.95
N GLN A 324 -9.48 -3.10 9.86
CA GLN A 324 -8.55 -4.21 9.96
C GLN A 324 -9.08 -5.34 10.86
N HIS A 325 -8.49 -6.52 10.68
CA HIS A 325 -8.88 -7.74 11.35
C HIS A 325 -7.62 -8.49 11.79
N ILE A 326 -7.70 -9.18 12.91
CA ILE A 326 -6.70 -10.19 13.30
C ILE A 326 -7.08 -11.49 12.62
N ILE A 327 -6.15 -12.07 11.88
CA ILE A 327 -6.30 -13.39 11.28
C ILE A 327 -5.52 -14.38 12.14
N LEU A 328 -6.20 -15.45 12.56
CA LEU A 328 -5.56 -16.57 13.25
C LEU A 328 -5.75 -17.84 12.41
N GLU A 329 -4.64 -18.49 12.09
CA GLU A 329 -4.59 -19.75 11.36
C GLU A 329 -4.00 -20.83 12.25
N VAL A 330 -4.71 -21.93 12.43
CA VAL A 330 -4.22 -23.09 13.17
C VAL A 330 -3.69 -24.10 12.17
N PHE A 331 -2.44 -24.50 12.35
CA PHE A 331 -1.74 -25.48 11.52
C PHE A 331 -1.38 -26.72 12.34
N ASP A 332 -1.08 -27.78 11.61
CA ASP A 332 -0.58 -29.06 12.08
C ASP A 332 0.85 -29.19 11.54
N GLU A 333 1.85 -29.18 12.42
CA GLU A 333 3.26 -29.32 12.02
C GLU A 333 3.51 -30.76 11.57
N ASP A 334 3.94 -30.97 10.33
CA ASP A 334 4.21 -32.30 9.79
C ASP A 334 5.69 -32.37 9.41
N SER A 335 6.50 -33.08 10.19
CA SER A 335 7.96 -33.13 10.02
C SER A 335 8.43 -33.56 8.62
N LEU A 336 7.57 -34.23 7.85
CA LEU A 336 7.91 -34.82 6.55
C LEU A 336 7.12 -34.22 5.37
N LYS A 337 6.11 -33.38 5.61
CA LYS A 337 5.23 -32.81 4.58
C LYS A 337 4.98 -31.32 4.83
N GLN A 338 4.29 -30.67 3.90
CA GLN A 338 3.77 -29.33 4.18
C GLN A 338 2.69 -29.39 5.26
N ASP A 339 2.81 -28.48 6.21
CA ASP A 339 1.87 -28.30 7.32
C ASP A 339 0.43 -28.16 6.83
N LYS A 340 -0.49 -28.80 7.55
CA LYS A 340 -1.90 -28.85 7.13
C LYS A 340 -2.70 -27.86 7.96
N ARG A 341 -3.27 -26.82 7.31
CA ARG A 341 -4.16 -25.88 8.01
C ARG A 341 -5.40 -26.58 8.59
N LEU A 342 -5.49 -26.63 9.91
CA LEU A 342 -6.62 -27.19 10.65
C LEU A 342 -7.82 -26.26 10.56
N GLY A 343 -7.63 -24.96 10.80
CA GLY A 343 -8.69 -23.97 10.79
C GLY A 343 -8.19 -22.54 10.60
N ILE A 344 -9.11 -21.63 10.29
CA ILE A 344 -8.84 -20.20 10.16
C ILE A 344 -10.00 -19.39 10.74
N VAL A 345 -9.69 -18.27 11.38
CA VAL A 345 -10.69 -17.33 11.89
C VAL A 345 -10.23 -15.89 11.71
N LYS A 346 -11.20 -14.99 11.55
CA LYS A 346 -11.01 -13.54 11.51
C LYS A 346 -11.71 -12.90 12.70
N LEU A 347 -11.01 -12.02 13.40
CA LEU A 347 -11.54 -11.20 14.47
C LEU A 347 -11.45 -9.71 14.05
N PRO A 348 -12.56 -9.03 13.77
CA PRO A 348 -12.56 -7.60 13.44
C PRO A 348 -12.02 -6.77 14.61
N LEU A 349 -11.16 -5.80 14.33
CA LEU A 349 -10.66 -4.88 15.36
C LEU A 349 -11.75 -3.90 15.84
N SER A 350 -12.77 -3.67 15.02
CA SER A 350 -13.96 -2.88 15.34
C SER A 350 -14.70 -3.40 16.56
N ASP A 351 -14.69 -4.71 16.75
CA ASP A 351 -15.47 -5.43 17.76
C ASP A 351 -14.77 -5.39 19.12
N LEU A 352 -13.52 -4.94 19.16
CA LEU A 352 -12.72 -4.85 20.37
C LEU A 352 -12.97 -3.54 21.09
N GLU A 353 -13.28 -3.63 22.38
CA GLU A 353 -13.20 -2.51 23.30
C GLU A 353 -11.74 -2.08 23.58
N VAL A 354 -11.55 -0.78 23.82
CA VAL A 354 -10.22 -0.16 24.02
C VAL A 354 -9.87 -0.19 25.51
N GLU A 355 -8.60 -0.47 25.84
CA GLU A 355 -8.07 -0.62 27.21
C GLU A 355 -8.72 -1.73 28.06
N THR A 356 -9.52 -2.63 27.46
CA THR A 356 -10.14 -3.74 28.17
C THR A 356 -9.64 -5.08 27.62
N VAL A 357 -9.25 -5.97 28.55
CA VAL A 357 -8.87 -7.34 28.20
C VAL A 357 -10.14 -8.16 27.97
N GLN A 358 -10.28 -8.69 26.76
CA GLN A 358 -11.44 -9.48 26.36
C GLN A 358 -10.99 -10.92 26.08
N GLU A 359 -11.66 -11.88 26.73
CA GLU A 359 -11.50 -13.31 26.41
C GLU A 359 -12.57 -13.72 25.41
N ILE A 360 -12.13 -14.21 24.25
CA ILE A 360 -12.99 -14.47 23.10
C ILE A 360 -12.77 -15.90 22.63
N ASN A 361 -13.89 -16.63 22.48
CA ASN A 361 -13.94 -17.97 21.91
C ASN A 361 -14.26 -17.87 20.42
N LEU A 362 -13.30 -18.25 19.58
CA LEU A 362 -13.37 -18.11 18.14
C LEU A 362 -13.58 -19.46 17.47
N GLN A 363 -14.70 -19.64 16.77
CA GLN A 363 -14.97 -20.85 16.01
C GLN A 363 -14.07 -20.91 14.77
N LEU A 364 -13.33 -22.00 14.60
CA LEU A 364 -12.46 -22.18 13.44
C LEU A 364 -13.27 -22.55 12.19
N LEU A 365 -12.95 -21.90 11.06
CA LEU A 365 -13.56 -22.14 9.76
C LEU A 365 -12.60 -22.90 8.83
N SER A 366 -13.13 -23.49 7.76
CA SER A 366 -12.31 -24.12 6.72
C SER A 366 -11.62 -23.12 5.79
N SER A 367 -12.30 -22.00 5.56
CA SER A 367 -11.90 -20.90 4.68
C SER A 367 -12.64 -19.64 5.13
N LEU A 368 -12.04 -18.48 4.91
CA LEU A 368 -12.64 -17.17 5.16
C LEU A 368 -13.71 -16.80 4.12
N ASP A 369 -13.67 -17.43 2.94
CA ASP A 369 -14.65 -17.24 1.88
C ASP A 369 -15.83 -18.18 2.10
N THR A 370 -16.85 -17.71 2.84
CA THR A 370 -18.04 -18.47 3.24
C THR A 370 -18.85 -18.98 2.04
N THR A 371 -18.72 -18.35 0.86
CA THR A 371 -19.39 -18.78 -0.38
C THR A 371 -18.82 -20.08 -0.95
N LYS A 372 -17.55 -20.40 -0.64
CA LYS A 372 -16.84 -21.60 -1.12
C LYS A 372 -16.79 -22.73 -0.09
N VAL A 373 -17.34 -22.52 1.11
CA VAL A 373 -17.34 -23.51 2.18
C VAL A 373 -18.36 -24.60 1.88
N LYS A 374 -17.89 -25.70 1.26
CA LYS A 374 -18.68 -26.93 1.09
C LYS A 374 -18.75 -27.78 2.36
N ASP A 375 -17.86 -27.56 3.32
CA ASP A 375 -17.68 -28.41 4.49
C ASP A 375 -18.12 -27.65 5.75
N LYS A 376 -19.34 -27.91 6.24
CA LYS A 376 -19.89 -27.36 7.50
C LYS A 376 -19.37 -28.09 8.75
N LYS A 377 -18.33 -28.91 8.62
CA LYS A 377 -17.79 -29.68 9.74
C LYS A 377 -17.09 -28.77 10.73
N ASP A 378 -17.34 -29.05 12.00
CA ASP A 378 -16.65 -28.42 13.12
C ASP A 378 -15.13 -28.62 13.01
N ARG A 379 -14.38 -27.56 13.31
CA ARG A 379 -12.92 -27.54 13.26
C ARG A 379 -12.28 -27.19 14.61
N GLY A 380 -13.09 -27.08 15.65
CA GLY A 380 -12.66 -26.71 16.99
C GLY A 380 -12.81 -25.21 17.26
N VAL A 381 -12.50 -24.86 18.50
CA VAL A 381 -12.59 -23.50 19.03
C VAL A 381 -11.20 -23.04 19.46
N LEU A 382 -10.87 -21.80 19.16
CA LEU A 382 -9.65 -21.14 19.64
C LEU A 382 -10.02 -20.09 20.67
N THR A 383 -9.48 -20.20 21.89
CA THR A 383 -9.66 -19.21 22.95
C THR A 383 -8.49 -18.24 22.94
N VAL A 384 -8.78 -16.94 22.81
CA VAL A 384 -7.78 -15.87 22.83
C VAL A 384 -8.16 -14.79 23.84
N ARG A 385 -7.16 -14.19 24.49
CA ARG A 385 -7.33 -12.95 25.25
C ARG A 385 -6.72 -11.81 24.46
N VAL A 386 -7.50 -10.75 24.21
CA VAL A 386 -7.10 -9.62 23.37
C VAL A 386 -7.23 -8.34 24.15
N LEU A 387 -6.23 -7.47 24.05
CA LEU A 387 -6.22 -6.10 24.55
C LEU A 387 -5.88 -5.16 23.41
N TYR A 388 -6.77 -4.20 23.13
CA TYR A 388 -6.52 -3.13 22.18
C TYR A 388 -6.11 -1.86 22.94
N HIS A 389 -4.88 -1.40 22.71
CA HIS A 389 -4.35 -0.15 23.24
C HIS A 389 -4.29 0.90 22.14
N LEU A 390 -4.88 2.06 22.35
CA LEU A 390 -4.86 3.15 21.37
C LEU A 390 -3.57 3.96 21.53
N TYR A 391 -2.84 4.18 20.44
CA TYR A 391 -1.59 4.94 20.52
C TYR A 391 -1.82 6.43 20.69
N THR A 392 -1.01 7.02 21.57
CA THR A 392 -0.76 8.47 21.55
C THR A 392 0.09 8.84 20.34
N LYS A 393 0.12 10.13 19.96
CA LYS A 393 0.93 10.62 18.83
C LYS A 393 2.41 10.26 18.96
N GLU A 394 2.97 10.30 20.16
CA GLU A 394 4.37 9.95 20.41
C GLU A 394 4.62 8.45 20.28
N GLU A 395 3.71 7.62 20.79
CA GLU A 395 3.82 6.16 20.68
C GLU A 395 3.68 5.69 19.24
N ALA A 396 2.77 6.30 18.46
CA ALA A 396 2.61 6.01 17.04
C ALA A 396 3.92 6.29 16.27
N LEU A 397 4.62 7.40 16.58
CA LEU A 397 5.91 7.71 15.97
C LEU A 397 6.99 6.71 16.36
N ARG A 398 7.09 6.35 17.65
CA ARG A 398 8.05 5.35 18.13
C ARG A 398 7.78 3.97 17.53
N ALA A 399 6.52 3.56 17.42
CA ALA A 399 6.11 2.31 16.80
C ALA A 399 6.52 2.27 15.32
N LEU A 400 6.30 3.36 14.58
CA LEU A 400 6.71 3.49 13.19
C LEU A 400 8.24 3.40 13.02
N GLU A 401 9.00 4.03 13.92
CA GLU A 401 10.48 3.94 13.91
C GLU A 401 10.97 2.54 14.26
N LEU A 402 10.33 1.89 15.23
CA LEU A 402 10.68 0.53 15.65
C LEU A 402 10.38 -0.46 14.53
N GLU A 403 9.23 -0.35 13.88
CA GLU A 403 8.87 -1.17 12.73
C GLU A 403 9.91 -1.02 11.60
N LYS A 404 10.32 0.21 11.29
CA LYS A 404 11.39 0.48 10.32
C LYS A 404 12.70 -0.21 10.71
N ARG A 405 13.12 -0.11 11.99
CA ARG A 405 14.33 -0.78 12.48
C ARG A 405 14.21 -2.29 12.43
N THR A 406 13.08 -2.87 12.84
CA THR A 406 12.85 -4.32 12.81
C THR A 406 12.90 -4.84 11.37
N VAL A 407 12.34 -4.11 10.40
CA VAL A 407 12.45 -4.48 8.98
C VAL A 407 13.91 -4.42 8.51
N GLU A 408 14.66 -3.36 8.86
CA GLU A 408 16.09 -3.24 8.54
C GLU A 408 16.97 -4.31 9.21
N GLU A 409 16.70 -4.66 10.46
CA GLU A 409 17.43 -5.69 11.19
C GLU A 409 17.11 -7.08 10.68
N ARG A 410 15.84 -7.35 10.33
CA ARG A 410 15.44 -8.58 9.64
C ARG A 410 16.15 -8.72 8.30
N LEU A 411 16.30 -7.62 7.56
CA LEU A 411 17.10 -7.57 6.33
C LEU A 411 18.58 -7.92 6.62
N LYS A 412 19.24 -7.21 7.55
CA LYS A 412 20.66 -7.41 7.87
C LYS A 412 20.99 -8.79 8.44
N THR A 413 20.16 -9.30 9.34
CA THR A 413 20.39 -10.62 9.99
C THR A 413 20.27 -11.74 8.96
N ARG A 414 19.30 -11.65 8.04
CA ARG A 414 19.11 -12.64 6.96
C ARG A 414 20.20 -12.55 5.88
N GLU A 415 20.78 -11.36 5.65
CA GLU A 415 21.96 -11.19 4.80
C GLU A 415 23.21 -11.85 5.41
N ALA A 416 23.37 -11.80 6.74
CA ALA A 416 24.52 -12.35 7.43
C ALA A 416 24.50 -13.88 7.59
N THR A 417 23.34 -14.51 7.72
CA THR A 417 23.23 -15.97 7.98
C THR A 417 23.18 -16.86 6.72
N GLY A 418 23.02 -16.30 5.52
CA GLY A 418 22.83 -17.09 4.30
C GLY A 418 21.57 -18.00 4.36
N PRO A 419 21.27 -18.79 3.30
CA PRO A 419 20.09 -19.64 3.26
C PRO A 419 20.36 -20.94 4.02
N ALA A 420 20.33 -20.89 5.35
CA ALA A 420 20.31 -22.07 6.21
C ALA A 420 18.98 -22.11 6.97
N VAL A 421 18.18 -23.13 6.63
CA VAL A 421 17.19 -23.83 7.45
C VAL A 421 16.40 -22.96 8.44
N SER A 422 15.17 -22.60 8.05
CA SER A 422 14.07 -22.42 9.00
C SER A 422 12.95 -23.42 8.71
N GLY A 423 13.31 -24.69 8.71
CA GLY A 423 12.51 -25.72 9.37
C GLY A 423 13.17 -25.93 10.73
N SER A 424 12.47 -25.65 11.82
CA SER A 424 12.99 -25.25 13.14
C SER A 424 13.49 -23.79 13.18
N ALA A 425 12.72 -22.92 13.84
CA ALA A 425 13.27 -21.67 14.39
C ALA A 425 13.76 -22.00 15.80
N ASP A 426 14.84 -22.78 15.86
CA ASP A 426 15.58 -22.99 17.09
C ASP A 426 16.80 -22.08 17.11
N ALA A 427 17.07 -21.54 18.30
CA ALA A 427 18.17 -20.65 18.68
C ALA A 427 18.04 -19.15 18.35
N ALA A 428 16.98 -18.51 18.85
CA ALA A 428 17.07 -17.13 19.36
C ALA A 428 15.98 -16.87 20.42
N ARG A 429 16.05 -17.60 21.53
CA ARG A 429 15.32 -17.25 22.76
C ARG A 429 16.22 -16.46 23.70
N GLY A 430 15.76 -15.27 24.06
CA GLY A 430 16.11 -14.64 25.33
C GLY A 430 16.82 -13.29 25.25
N VAL A 431 16.08 -12.22 24.93
CA VAL A 431 16.32 -10.93 25.58
C VAL A 431 14.97 -10.32 25.93
N ALA A 432 14.59 -10.49 27.20
CA ALA A 432 13.60 -9.64 27.83
C ALA A 432 14.12 -8.20 27.79
N ALA A 433 13.25 -7.25 27.44
CA ALA A 433 13.51 -5.83 27.64
C ALA A 433 13.83 -5.60 29.13
N PRO A 434 14.93 -4.89 29.49
CA PRO A 434 15.31 -4.75 30.89
C PRO A 434 14.36 -3.75 31.56
N SER A 435 13.54 -4.26 32.47
CA SER A 435 12.93 -3.47 33.54
C SER A 435 14.04 -2.95 34.46
N THR A 436 14.12 -1.63 34.58
CA THR A 436 15.12 -0.94 35.41
C THR A 436 14.70 -1.04 36.87
N VAL A 437 15.35 -1.89 37.66
CA VAL A 437 15.44 -1.72 39.12
C VAL A 437 16.86 -2.08 39.58
N THR A 438 17.47 -1.09 40.20
CA THR A 438 18.81 -1.06 40.79
C THR A 438 18.95 -2.02 41.98
N THR A 439 20.08 -2.75 42.07
CA THR A 439 20.87 -2.89 43.31
C THR A 439 22.26 -3.47 43.01
N ASN A 440 23.29 -2.77 43.49
CA ASN A 440 24.70 -3.17 43.58
C ASN A 440 24.89 -4.51 44.31
N VAL A 441 25.86 -5.34 43.90
CA VAL A 441 26.91 -5.95 44.76
C VAL A 441 28.08 -6.45 43.87
N ALA A 442 29.30 -6.22 44.36
CA ALA A 442 30.59 -6.53 43.75
C ALA A 442 30.96 -8.04 43.70
N GLY A 443 31.88 -8.43 42.82
CA GLY A 443 32.49 -9.76 42.84
C GLY A 443 33.49 -10.04 41.71
N THR A 444 34.77 -9.93 42.05
CA THR A 444 36.04 -10.19 41.34
C THR A 444 36.25 -11.52 40.60
N GLY A 445 37.07 -11.48 39.53
CA GLY A 445 38.07 -12.51 39.16
C GLY A 445 37.71 -13.45 38.00
N VAL A 446 38.58 -13.98 37.11
CA VAL A 446 40.03 -13.98 36.88
C VAL A 446 40.26 -14.42 35.40
N ALA A 447 41.39 -14.02 34.81
CA ALA A 447 41.88 -14.18 33.44
C ALA A 447 42.17 -15.62 32.90
N LYS A 448 42.34 -15.72 31.57
CA LYS A 448 43.40 -16.43 30.80
C LYS A 448 43.11 -16.28 29.29
N ASP A 449 43.86 -15.46 28.55
CA ASP A 449 45.14 -15.71 27.85
C ASP A 449 44.96 -16.06 26.36
N GLY A 450 45.61 -15.26 25.50
CA GLY A 450 45.62 -15.34 24.02
C GLY A 450 46.52 -16.47 23.47
N PRO A 451 47.06 -16.40 22.23
CA PRO A 451 47.49 -15.23 21.45
C PRO A 451 46.73 -15.12 20.08
N GLY A 452 46.70 -14.02 19.32
CA GLY A 452 47.69 -12.97 19.08
C GLY A 452 48.30 -13.16 17.68
N VAL A 453 47.71 -12.54 16.65
CA VAL A 453 48.41 -12.16 15.40
C VAL A 453 47.93 -10.76 15.00
N HIS A 454 48.87 -9.82 15.05
CA HIS A 454 48.77 -8.46 14.54
C HIS A 454 48.97 -8.43 13.03
N MET A 455 48.14 -7.67 12.31
CA MET A 455 48.56 -6.93 11.12
C MET A 455 47.94 -5.53 11.19
N VAL A 456 48.81 -4.55 11.43
CA VAL A 456 48.54 -3.11 11.37
C VAL A 456 48.81 -2.67 9.93
N GLY A 457 47.86 -1.95 9.33
CA GLY A 457 48.02 -1.34 8.01
C GLY A 457 46.94 -0.28 7.78
N THR A 458 47.34 0.96 8.05
CA THR A 458 46.62 2.23 7.88
C THR A 458 46.03 2.43 6.48
N GLY A 459 44.79 2.91 6.42
CA GLY A 459 44.11 3.32 5.18
C GLY A 459 42.76 3.95 5.49
N ILE A 460 42.81 5.20 5.94
CA ILE A 460 41.67 6.09 6.15
C ILE A 460 41.16 6.58 4.78
N ASP A 461 39.84 6.76 4.72
CA ASP A 461 39.08 7.65 3.83
C ASP A 461 38.28 7.08 2.64
N ALA A 462 37.00 7.46 2.70
CA ALA A 462 36.04 7.63 1.61
C ALA A 462 35.18 6.43 1.14
N VAL A 463 34.34 5.86 2.02
CA VAL A 463 33.03 5.29 1.60
C VAL A 463 31.92 5.60 2.62
N GLY A 464 31.82 6.86 3.03
CA GLY A 464 30.69 7.36 3.81
C GLY A 464 29.77 8.20 2.92
N LYS A 465 28.83 7.57 2.20
CA LYS A 465 27.64 8.25 1.63
C LYS A 465 26.53 7.41 0.95
N SER A 466 26.58 6.07 0.93
CA SER A 466 25.59 5.29 0.14
C SER A 466 24.65 4.35 0.91
N ILE A 467 24.65 4.32 2.25
CA ILE A 467 23.88 3.31 3.02
C ILE A 467 22.58 3.89 3.65
N THR A 468 22.28 5.18 3.49
CA THR A 468 21.11 5.84 4.10
C THR A 468 19.77 5.71 3.35
N LYS A 469 19.64 4.78 2.39
CA LYS A 469 18.43 4.69 1.54
C LYS A 469 17.53 3.46 1.76
N ALA A 470 17.94 2.45 2.52
CA ALA A 470 17.26 1.16 2.60
C ALA A 470 16.07 1.08 3.60
N GLY A 471 15.94 2.02 4.53
CA GLY A 471 14.88 2.03 5.57
C GLY A 471 13.52 2.63 5.20
N LYS A 472 13.27 2.87 3.90
CA LYS A 472 12.26 3.85 3.47
C LYS A 472 10.87 3.29 3.11
N PHE A 473 10.54 2.03 3.41
CA PHE A 473 9.36 1.38 2.82
C PHE A 473 8.11 1.21 3.70
N VAL A 474 8.17 1.53 4.98
CA VAL A 474 6.94 1.65 5.80
C VAL A 474 6.43 3.09 5.69
N GLY A 475 5.54 3.31 4.73
CA GLY A 475 4.80 4.56 4.54
C GLY A 475 5.57 5.71 3.89
N ARG A 476 6.00 5.60 2.62
CA ARG A 476 6.65 6.72 1.93
C ARG A 476 6.06 7.07 0.55
N THR A 477 5.45 8.25 0.51
CA THR A 477 5.84 9.43 -0.29
C THR A 477 6.94 9.28 -1.36
N VAL A 478 6.54 9.28 -2.64
CA VAL A 478 7.47 9.37 -3.79
C VAL A 478 7.99 10.82 -3.93
N THR A 479 9.11 11.14 -3.30
CA THR A 479 9.84 12.40 -3.56
C THR A 479 10.95 12.15 -4.59
N GLY A 480 10.65 12.27 -5.88
CA GLY A 480 11.66 12.38 -6.93
C GLY A 480 12.01 13.86 -7.18
N PRO A 481 13.27 14.22 -7.47
CA PRO A 481 13.60 15.57 -7.89
C PRO A 481 13.10 15.75 -9.33
N PHE A 482 12.00 16.47 -9.52
CA PHE A 482 11.75 17.16 -10.79
C PHE A 482 12.72 18.35 -10.88
N SER A 483 14.01 18.07 -11.04
CA SER A 483 14.97 19.10 -11.42
C SER A 483 14.69 19.46 -12.88
N SER A 484 13.95 20.54 -13.11
CA SER A 484 13.96 21.20 -14.40
C SER A 484 15.40 21.69 -14.64
N GLN A 485 16.19 20.96 -15.43
CA GLN A 485 17.35 21.56 -16.06
C GLN A 485 16.81 22.65 -16.99
N ARG A 486 16.84 23.91 -16.52
CA ARG A 486 16.78 25.08 -17.39
C ARG A 486 17.93 24.94 -18.39
N ARG A 487 17.65 24.42 -19.58
CA ARG A 487 18.50 24.68 -20.74
C ARG A 487 18.38 26.17 -21.00
N SER A 488 19.48 26.87 -20.74
CA SER A 488 19.75 28.24 -21.16
C SER A 488 19.36 28.41 -22.62
N ALA A 489 18.42 29.32 -22.86
CA ALA A 489 17.99 29.71 -24.20
C ALA A 489 19.20 30.24 -24.98
N ALA A 490 19.50 29.58 -26.10
CA ALA A 490 20.41 30.09 -27.10
C ALA A 490 19.78 31.32 -27.78
N SER A 491 20.56 32.40 -27.79
CA SER A 491 20.49 33.60 -28.63
C SER A 491 19.40 33.67 -29.69
N VAL A 492 18.48 34.62 -29.53
CA VAL A 492 17.67 35.21 -30.60
C VAL A 492 18.61 36.00 -31.51
N PRO A 493 18.63 35.77 -32.84
CA PRO A 493 19.32 36.66 -33.76
C PRO A 493 18.48 37.92 -33.96
N THR A 494 19.10 39.07 -33.71
CA THR A 494 18.64 40.40 -34.08
C THR A 494 18.53 40.51 -35.60
N ILE A 495 17.39 41.01 -36.08
CA ILE A 495 17.24 41.51 -37.44
C ILE A 495 17.52 43.00 -37.34
N ASP A 496 18.65 43.44 -37.89
CA ASP A 496 18.97 44.84 -38.10
C ASP A 496 18.23 45.37 -39.35
N GLU A 497 17.71 46.59 -39.20
CA GLU A 497 17.20 47.60 -40.17
C GLU A 497 16.36 47.17 -41.39
#